data_AF-A0A925QVH6-F1
#
_entry.id   AF-A0A925QVH6-F1
#
_cell.length_a   1.000
_cell.length_b   1.000
_cell.length_c   1.000
_cell.angle_alpha   90.00
_cell.angle_beta   90.00
_cell.angle_gamma   90.00
#
_symmetry.space_group_name_H-M   'P 1'
#
loop_
_entity.id
_entity.type
_entity.pdbx_description
1 polymer ?
#
loop_
_entity_poly.entity_id
_entity_poly.type
_entity_poly.pdbx_seq_one_letter_code
_entity_poly.pdbx_strand_id
1 'polypeptide(L)'
;MLFTKNIQFSRLVKADGSLREFNFRRYSDQQGGILFSVDVCDLRNNRIVFKMEQKETAWRIVNTPLPEWVLTNEHILHQLIEEELKNAS
;
A
#
# COMPACT_ATOMS: atom_id res chain seq x y z
N MET A 1 -16.77 -14.88 -15.88
CA MET A 1 -16.50 -14.08 -14.67
C MET A 1 -15.02 -14.23 -14.34
N LEU A 2 -14.27 -13.13 -14.32
CA LEU A 2 -12.87 -13.15 -13.87
C LEU A 2 -12.88 -13.21 -12.34
N PHE A 3 -12.28 -14.24 -11.76
CA PHE A 3 -12.15 -14.37 -10.31
C PHE A 3 -11.22 -13.27 -9.79
N THR A 4 -11.76 -12.34 -9.00
CA THR A 4 -10.95 -11.32 -8.32
C THR A 4 -10.74 -11.77 -6.88
N LYS A 5 -9.54 -12.29 -6.59
CA LYS A 5 -9.17 -12.66 -5.22
C LYS A 5 -9.15 -11.40 -4.36
N ASN A 6 -9.90 -11.42 -3.27
CA ASN A 6 -9.83 -10.39 -2.25
C ASN A 6 -8.47 -10.52 -1.54
N ILE A 7 -7.64 -9.47 -1.60
CA ILE A 7 -6.34 -9.43 -0.93
C ILE A 7 -6.39 -8.28 0.08
N GLN A 8 -6.22 -8.62 1.35
CA GLN A 8 -6.10 -7.67 2.44
C GLN A 8 -5.09 -8.22 3.44
N PHE A 9 -4.10 -7.41 3.81
CA PHE A 9 -3.04 -7.79 4.72
C PHE A 9 -2.50 -6.58 5.46
N SER A 10 -1.82 -6.80 6.58
CA SER A 10 -1.08 -5.76 7.29
C SER A 10 0.39 -6.13 7.44
N ARG A 11 1.24 -5.11 7.55
CA ARG A 11 2.69 -5.25 7.77
C ARG A 11 3.19 -4.14 8.69
N LEU A 12 4.12 -4.51 9.57
CA LEU A 12 4.81 -3.58 10.45
C LEU A 12 6.03 -3.01 9.72
N VAL A 13 6.10 -1.69 9.58
CA VAL A 13 7.21 -0.97 8.96
C VAL A 13 7.78 0.02 9.95
N LYS A 14 9.11 0.05 10.08
CA LYS A 14 9.80 1.07 10.86
C LYS A 14 9.85 2.36 10.04
N ALA A 15 9.02 3.32 10.40
CA ALA A 15 8.92 4.61 9.72
C ALA A 15 8.91 5.74 10.76
N ASP A 16 9.70 6.79 10.52
CA ASP A 16 9.78 7.95 11.42
C ASP A 16 10.17 7.56 12.86
N GLY A 17 11.19 6.71 12.99
CA GLY A 17 11.69 6.25 14.30
C GLY A 17 10.76 5.32 15.09
N SER A 18 9.56 5.01 14.58
CA SER A 18 8.56 4.18 15.25
C SER A 18 8.12 3.00 14.38
N LEU A 19 7.60 1.95 15.01
CA LEU A 19 7.00 0.83 14.28
C LEU A 19 5.53 1.15 14.01
N ARG A 20 5.13 1.12 12.74
CA ARG A 20 3.77 1.47 12.31
C ARG A 20 3.18 0.30 11.54
N GLU A 21 1.90 0.04 11.77
CA GLU A 21 1.14 -0.94 11.00
C GLU A 21 0.57 -0.26 9.75
N PHE A 22 1.00 -0.75 8.59
CA PHE A 22 0.43 -0.39 7.30
C PHE A 22 -0.55 -1.48 6.90
N ASN A 23 -1.79 -1.07 6.64
CA ASN A 23 -2.87 -1.93 6.23
C ASN A 23 -3.09 -1.77 4.73
N PHE A 24 -3.07 -2.87 3.99
CA PHE A 24 -3.18 -2.92 2.55
C PHE A 24 -4.48 -3.60 2.15
N ARG A 25 -5.19 -3.02 1.19
CA ARG A 25 -6.38 -3.62 0.57
C ARG A 25 -6.32 -3.46 -0.94
N ARG A 26 -6.37 -4.60 -1.65
CA ARG A 26 -6.49 -4.62 -3.10
C ARG A 26 -7.91 -4.24 -3.53
N TYR A 27 -8.00 -3.47 -4.60
CA TYR A 27 -9.24 -3.25 -5.33
C TYR A 27 -8.98 -3.16 -6.83
N SER A 28 -10.00 -3.43 -7.63
CA SER A 28 -9.95 -3.23 -9.08
C SER A 28 -10.47 -1.83 -9.40
N ASP A 29 -9.81 -1.11 -10.29
CA ASP A 29 -10.34 0.13 -10.84
C ASP A 29 -11.47 -0.13 -11.84
N GLN A 30 -12.12 0.94 -12.33
CA GLN A 30 -13.21 0.85 -13.30
C GLN A 30 -12.77 0.32 -14.68
N GLN A 31 -11.46 0.34 -14.97
CA GLN A 31 -10.84 -0.11 -16.22
C GLN A 31 -10.18 -1.50 -16.09
N GLY A 32 -10.25 -2.14 -14.91
CA GLY A 32 -9.65 -3.44 -14.64
C GLY A 32 -8.19 -3.40 -14.15
N GLY A 33 -7.62 -2.22 -13.91
CA GLY A 33 -6.32 -2.04 -13.27
C GLY A 33 -6.33 -2.45 -11.79
N ILE A 34 -5.18 -2.91 -11.30
CA ILE A 34 -5.02 -3.31 -9.89
C ILE A 34 -4.52 -2.11 -9.09
N LEU A 35 -5.21 -1.83 -7.99
CA LEU A 35 -4.86 -0.75 -7.07
C LEU A 35 -4.80 -1.28 -5.64
N PHE A 36 -3.93 -0.67 -4.84
CA PHE A 36 -3.87 -0.92 -3.40
C PHE A 36 -4.21 0.34 -2.62
N SER A 37 -5.15 0.21 -1.69
CA SER A 37 -5.42 1.23 -0.68
C SER A 37 -4.53 0.89 0.49
N VAL A 38 -3.77 1.86 0.95
CA VAL A 38 -2.88 1.72 2.09
C VAL A 38 -3.35 2.69 3.17
N ASP A 39 -3.49 2.19 4.39
CA ASP A 39 -3.83 3.01 5.55
C ASP A 39 -2.89 2.77 6.73
N VAL A 40 -2.54 3.86 7.40
CA VAL A 40 -1.59 3.89 8.51
C VAL A 40 -1.95 5.02 9.47
N CYS A 41 -1.73 4.83 10.76
CA CYS A 41 -1.91 5.89 11.76
C CYS A 41 -0.60 6.68 11.99
N ASP A 42 -0.73 8.00 12.14
CA ASP A 42 0.35 8.85 12.64
C ASP A 42 0.51 8.74 14.18
N LEU A 43 1.46 9.48 14.77
CA LEU A 43 1.68 9.46 16.24
C LEU A 43 0.53 10.09 17.05
N ARG A 44 -0.33 10.87 16.39
CA ARG A 44 -1.51 11.51 16.97
C ARG A 44 -2.79 10.70 16.72
N ASN A 45 -2.64 9.46 16.23
CA ASN A 45 -3.74 8.58 15.85
C ASN A 45 -4.63 9.14 14.71
N ASN A 46 -4.11 10.07 13.90
CA ASN A 46 -4.76 10.45 12.66
C ASN A 46 -4.50 9.37 11.61
N ARG A 47 -5.55 8.98 10.90
CA ARG A 47 -5.44 8.00 9.81
C ARG A 47 -5.00 8.69 8.53
N ILE A 48 -3.89 8.22 7.98
CA ILE A 48 -3.41 8.60 6.65
C ILE A 48 -3.81 7.46 5.71
N VAL A 49 -4.58 7.80 4.68
CA VAL A 49 -5.02 6.85 3.65
C VAL A 49 -4.51 7.33 2.31
N PHE A 50 -3.85 6.45 1.56
CA PHE A 50 -3.33 6.74 0.24
C PHE A 50 -3.46 5.52 -0.68
N LYS A 51 -3.21 5.73 -1.97
CA LYS A 51 -3.30 4.68 -2.98
C LYS A 51 -1.95 4.43 -3.60
N MET A 52 -1.73 3.16 -3.95
CA MET A 52 -0.61 2.72 -4.76
C MET A 52 -1.13 2.06 -6.04
N GLU A 53 -0.51 2.43 -7.16
CA GLU A 53 -0.83 1.91 -8.49
C GLU A 53 0.43 1.30 -9.11
N GLN A 54 0.25 0.24 -9.89
CA GLN A 54 1.36 -0.33 -10.64
C GLN A 54 1.68 0.57 -11.84
N LYS A 55 2.82 1.26 -11.79
CA LYS A 55 3.36 2.02 -12.92
C LYS A 55 4.57 1.29 -13.45
N GLU A 56 4.48 0.86 -14.71
CA GLU A 56 5.47 0.02 -15.38
C GLU A 56 5.67 -1.32 -14.65
N THR A 57 6.64 -1.36 -13.72
CA THR A 57 7.02 -2.56 -12.96
C THR A 57 7.03 -2.32 -11.44
N ALA A 58 6.68 -1.12 -10.99
CA ALA A 58 6.72 -0.75 -9.58
C ALA A 58 5.38 -0.23 -9.07
N TRP A 59 5.08 -0.53 -7.81
CA TRP A 59 3.95 0.04 -7.08
C TRP A 59 4.35 1.43 -6.60
N ARG A 60 3.63 2.46 -7.07
CA ARG A 60 3.94 3.88 -6.79
C ARG A 60 2.78 4.57 -6.11
N ILE A 61 3.09 5.45 -5.18
CA ILE A 61 2.09 6.30 -4.53
C ILE A 61 1.56 7.31 -5.55
N VAL A 62 0.24 7.50 -5.59
CA VAL A 62 -0.40 8.45 -6.52
C VAL A 62 -1.09 9.63 -5.86
N ASN A 63 -1.38 9.56 -4.55
CA ASN A 63 -2.02 10.64 -3.83
C ASN A 63 -0.99 11.44 -3.04
N THR A 64 -0.86 12.73 -3.37
CA THR A 64 -0.06 13.71 -2.62
C THR A 64 -0.93 14.92 -2.28
N PRO A 65 -0.67 15.64 -1.18
CA PRO A 65 0.51 15.54 -0.30
C PRO A 65 0.42 14.42 0.75
N LEU A 66 1.56 13.85 1.12
CA LEU A 66 1.71 12.89 2.22
C LEU A 66 2.93 13.25 3.07
N PRO A 67 2.99 12.79 4.33
CA PRO A 67 4.19 12.96 5.16
C PRO A 67 5.44 12.35 4.51
N GLU A 68 6.59 12.98 4.71
CA GLU A 68 7.88 12.55 4.14
C GLU A 68 8.23 11.11 4.52
N TRP A 69 7.92 10.69 5.75
CA TRP A 69 8.15 9.32 6.20
C TRP A 69 7.31 8.29 5.44
N VAL A 70 6.15 8.66 4.88
CA VAL A 70 5.38 7.77 4.00
C VAL A 70 6.07 7.67 2.65
N LEU A 71 6.45 8.81 2.07
CA LEU A 71 7.07 8.90 0.75
C LEU A 71 8.42 8.18 0.68
N THR A 72 9.26 8.36 1.71
CA THR A 72 10.58 7.69 1.81
C THR A 72 10.48 6.18 1.97
N ASN A 73 9.34 5.66 2.44
CA ASN A 73 9.08 4.23 2.58
C ASN A 73 8.41 3.60 1.35
N GLU A 74 8.16 4.36 0.26
CA GLU A 74 7.48 3.84 -0.95
C GLU A 74 8.11 2.54 -1.48
N HIS A 75 9.45 2.46 -1.50
CA HIS A 75 10.14 1.25 -1.96
C HIS A 75 9.82 0.02 -1.10
N ILE A 76 9.74 0.19 0.22
CA ILE A 76 9.38 -0.88 1.16
C ILE A 76 7.94 -1.31 0.91
N LEU A 77 7.01 -0.35 0.77
CA LEU A 77 5.60 -0.65 0.49
C LEU A 77 5.43 -1.43 -0.82
N HIS A 78 6.20 -1.08 -1.85
CA HIS A 78 6.26 -1.84 -3.10
C HIS A 78 6.69 -3.30 -2.88
N GLN A 79 7.77 -3.52 -2.12
CA GLN A 79 8.26 -4.88 -1.83
C GLN A 79 7.20 -5.70 -1.08
N LEU A 80 6.51 -5.12 -0.10
CA LEU A 80 5.48 -5.80 0.68
C LEU A 80 4.30 -6.24 -0.19
N ILE A 81 3.90 -5.40 -1.17
CA ILE A 81 2.85 -5.76 -2.13
C ILE A 81 3.31 -6.92 -3.03
N GLU A 82 4.53 -6.84 -3.56
CA GLU A 82 5.08 -7.90 -4.43
C GLU A 82 5.21 -9.24 -3.70
N GLU A 83 5.68 -9.23 -2.45
CA GLU A 83 5.74 -10.42 -1.61
C GLU A 83 4.36 -11.04 -1.39
N GLU A 84 3.36 -10.21 -1.06
CA GLU A 84 2.00 -10.71 -0.86
C GLU A 84 1.40 -11.28 -2.15
N LEU A 85 1.62 -10.62 -3.29
CA LEU A 85 1.14 -11.10 -4.59
C LEU A 85 1.78 -12.45 -4.98
N LYS A 86 3.07 -12.63 -4.69
CA LYS A 86 3.77 -13.91 -4.90
C LYS A 86 3.23 -15.01 -3.99
N ASN A 87 3.00 -14.70 -2.71
CA ASN A 87 2.46 -15.68 -1.75
C ASN A 87 0.98 -16.03 -2.02
N ALA A 88 0.23 -15.12 -2.64
CA ALA A 88 -1.17 -15.31 -2.96
C ALA A 88 -1.42 -16.05 -4.29
N SER A 89 -0.37 -16.32 -5.08
CA SER A 89 -0.42 -17.03 -6.36
C SER A 89 -0.28 -18.55 -6.16
#